data_AF-A0A2K3JWR8-F1
#
_entry.id   AF-A0A2K3JWR8-F1
#
_cell.length_a   1.000
_cell.length_b   1.000
_cell.length_c   1.000
_cell.angle_alpha   90.00
_cell.angle_beta   90.00
_cell.angle_gamma   90.00
#
_symmetry.space_group_name_H-M   'P 1'
#
loop_
_entity.id
_entity.type
_entity.pdbx_description
1 polymer ?
#
loop_
_entity_poly.entity_id
_entity_poly.type
_entity_poly.pdbx_seq_one_letter_code
_entity_poly.pdbx_strand_id
1 'polypeptide(L)'
;VCWEKFARYFEVELKEVKLTEDYYVMDPLKAVEMVDENTICVAAILGSTLTGEFEDVKLLNELLTIKNKETGWDTPIHVDAASGGFVAPFLYPDLEWDFRLPWVKSINVSGHKYGLVYPANFHIEFLQR
;
A
#
# COMPACT_ATOMS: atom_id res chain seq x y z
N VAL A 1 -13.53 -1.58 -1.66
CA VAL A 1 -14.40 -2.35 -0.73
C VAL A 1 -13.95 -2.35 0.74
N CYS A 2 -12.77 -2.87 1.12
CA CYS A 2 -12.36 -2.90 2.54
C CYS A 2 -11.95 -1.50 3.07
N TRP A 3 -11.20 -0.74 2.28
CA TRP A 3 -10.74 0.60 2.64
C TRP A 3 -11.89 1.61 2.86
N GLU A 4 -12.91 1.60 2.00
CA GLU A 4 -14.13 2.41 2.20
C GLU A 4 -14.89 2.06 3.49
N LYS A 5 -14.92 0.77 3.86
CA LYS A 5 -15.53 0.33 5.12
C LYS A 5 -14.72 0.80 6.31
N PHE A 6 -13.40 0.67 6.26
CA PHE A 6 -12.51 1.21 7.28
C PHE A 6 -12.74 2.72 7.47
N ALA A 7 -12.66 3.49 6.38
CA ALA A 7 -12.89 4.93 6.40
C ALA A 7 -14.24 5.30 7.03
N ARG A 8 -15.31 4.62 6.61
CA ARG A 8 -16.66 4.88 7.13
C ARG A 8 -16.85 4.49 8.59
N TYR A 9 -16.31 3.34 9.03
CA TYR A 9 -16.57 2.82 10.38
C TYR A 9 -15.67 3.44 11.43
N PHE A 10 -14.49 3.91 11.04
CA PHE A 10 -13.52 4.54 11.94
C PHE A 10 -13.46 6.06 11.77
N GLU A 11 -14.40 6.64 11.02
CA GLU A 11 -14.53 8.09 10.82
C GLU A 11 -13.23 8.72 10.27
N VAL A 12 -12.58 8.01 9.34
CA VAL A 12 -11.38 8.47 8.64
C VAL A 12 -11.77 8.99 7.26
N GLU A 13 -11.26 10.16 6.88
CA GLU A 13 -11.41 10.69 5.53
C GLU A 13 -10.62 9.83 4.53
N LEU A 14 -11.28 9.37 3.46
CA LEU A 14 -10.63 8.63 2.38
C LEU A 14 -10.31 9.56 1.21
N LYS A 15 -9.03 9.89 1.03
CA LYS A 15 -8.53 10.65 -0.12
C LYS A 15 -8.08 9.68 -1.22
N GLU A 16 -8.89 9.55 -2.27
CA GLU A 16 -8.61 8.64 -3.39
C GLU A 16 -7.90 9.36 -4.55
N VAL A 17 -6.77 8.82 -4.99
CA VAL A 17 -6.12 9.25 -6.24
C VAL A 17 -6.96 8.76 -7.42
N LYS A 18 -7.47 9.70 -8.22
CA LYS A 18 -8.31 9.37 -9.38
C LYS A 18 -7.49 8.73 -10.50
N LEU A 19 -8.01 7.63 -11.01
CA LEU A 19 -7.48 6.95 -12.19
C LEU A 19 -7.66 7.80 -13.46
N THR A 20 -6.82 7.53 -14.45
CA THR A 20 -6.93 8.12 -15.80
C THR A 20 -6.99 7.02 -16.85
N GLU A 21 -7.43 7.33 -18.07
CA GLU A 21 -7.64 6.33 -19.14
C GLU A 21 -6.38 5.51 -19.49
N ASP A 22 -5.18 6.07 -19.27
CA ASP A 22 -3.91 5.37 -19.51
C ASP A 22 -3.22 4.90 -18.22
N TYR A 23 -3.83 5.09 -17.05
CA TYR A 23 -3.18 4.84 -15.76
C TYR A 23 -4.19 4.34 -14.71
N TYR A 24 -4.18 3.02 -14.48
CA TYR A 24 -5.19 2.28 -13.73
C TYR A 24 -4.75 1.88 -12.30
N VAL A 25 -3.62 2.42 -11.86
CA VAL A 25 -3.09 2.27 -10.51
C VAL A 25 -2.91 3.64 -9.85
N MET A 26 -2.65 3.70 -8.54
CA MET A 26 -2.33 4.96 -7.87
C MET A 26 -1.04 5.56 -8.44
N ASP A 27 -1.09 6.84 -8.80
CA ASP A 27 0.09 7.63 -9.17
C ASP A 27 0.81 8.07 -7.89
N PRO A 28 2.06 7.61 -7.63
CA PRO A 28 2.79 7.95 -6.41
C PRO A 28 2.99 9.45 -6.20
N LEU A 29 3.14 10.24 -7.27
CA LEU A 29 3.32 11.69 -7.17
C LEU A 29 2.04 12.35 -6.64
N LYS A 30 0.90 12.04 -7.26
CA LYS A 30 -0.41 12.57 -6.83
C LYS A 30 -0.77 12.10 -5.43
N ALA A 31 -0.45 10.86 -5.08
CA ALA A 31 -0.66 10.35 -3.73
C ALA A 31 0.09 11.19 -2.70
N VAL A 32 1.37 11.45 -2.95
CA VAL A 32 2.23 12.25 -2.06
C VAL A 32 1.76 13.70 -2.01
N GLU A 33 1.27 14.28 -3.10
CA GLU A 33 0.66 15.63 -3.11
C GLU A 33 -0.54 15.74 -2.17
N MET A 34 -1.37 14.70 -2.06
CA MET A 34 -2.57 14.68 -1.20
C MET A 34 -2.28 14.54 0.29
N VAL A 35 -1.07 14.12 0.67
CA VAL A 35 -0.64 13.95 2.06
C VAL A 35 -0.61 15.30 2.79
N ASP A 36 -1.18 15.33 3.98
CA ASP A 36 -1.14 16.46 4.92
C ASP A 36 -0.82 15.97 6.35
N GLU A 37 -0.77 16.88 7.31
CA GLU A 37 -0.46 16.59 8.72
C GLU A 37 -1.47 15.65 9.40
N ASN A 38 -2.67 15.47 8.81
CA ASN A 38 -3.71 14.57 9.33
C ASN A 38 -3.70 13.20 8.65
N THR A 39 -2.80 12.98 7.69
CA THR A 39 -2.75 11.74 6.92
C THR A 39 -2.13 10.62 7.75
N ILE A 40 -2.96 9.65 8.15
CA ILE A 40 -2.54 8.54 9.04
C ILE A 40 -1.68 7.48 8.34
N CYS A 41 -1.84 7.29 7.03
CA CYS A 41 -1.00 6.46 6.18
C CYS A 41 -1.32 6.68 4.70
N VAL A 42 -0.40 6.26 3.82
CA VAL A 42 -0.70 6.00 2.40
C VAL A 42 -0.82 4.49 2.21
N ALA A 43 -1.94 4.03 1.66
CA ALA A 43 -2.17 2.62 1.37
C ALA A 43 -1.83 2.31 -0.09
N ALA A 44 -0.76 1.56 -0.33
CA ALA A 44 -0.37 1.10 -1.67
C ALA A 44 -0.86 -0.33 -1.91
N ILE A 45 -1.29 -0.65 -3.13
CA ILE A 45 -1.87 -1.93 -3.52
C ILE A 45 -0.88 -2.75 -4.34
N LEU A 46 -0.42 -3.87 -3.79
CA LEU A 46 0.42 -4.82 -4.51
C LEU A 46 -0.45 -5.90 -5.15
N GLY A 47 -0.93 -5.61 -6.36
CA GLY A 47 -1.78 -6.50 -7.16
C GLY A 47 -3.23 -6.05 -7.15
N SER A 48 -3.53 -5.02 -7.93
CA SER A 48 -4.86 -4.44 -8.11
C SER A 48 -5.91 -5.50 -8.43
N THR A 49 -7.08 -5.40 -7.80
CA THR A 49 -8.21 -6.28 -8.13
C THR A 49 -8.80 -6.02 -9.52
N LEU A 50 -8.51 -4.86 -10.12
CA LEU A 50 -9.04 -4.45 -11.41
C LEU A 50 -8.14 -4.89 -12.57
N THR A 51 -6.82 -4.68 -12.44
CA THR A 51 -5.85 -4.92 -13.52
C THR A 51 -4.80 -5.98 -13.20
N GLY A 52 -4.67 -6.38 -11.93
CA GLY A 52 -3.57 -7.24 -11.46
C GLY A 52 -2.23 -6.54 -11.31
N GLU A 53 -2.16 -5.25 -11.64
CA GLU A 53 -0.92 -4.46 -11.66
C GLU A 53 -0.40 -4.17 -10.25
N PHE A 54 0.92 -4.04 -10.12
CA PHE A 54 1.59 -3.65 -8.89
C PHE A 54 1.79 -2.14 -8.87
N GLU A 55 1.33 -1.47 -7.81
CA GLU A 55 1.71 -0.09 -7.57
C GLU A 55 3.20 0.03 -7.24
N ASP A 56 3.82 1.14 -7.64
CA ASP A 56 5.24 1.41 -7.41
C ASP A 56 5.47 1.88 -5.97
N VAL A 57 5.49 0.91 -5.05
CA VAL A 57 5.71 1.14 -3.61
C VAL A 57 7.10 1.75 -3.36
N LYS A 58 8.10 1.41 -4.19
CA LYS A 58 9.45 1.96 -4.05
C LYS A 58 9.48 3.45 -4.34
N LEU A 59 8.91 3.88 -5.47
CA LEU A 59 8.81 5.30 -5.82
C LEU A 59 7.99 6.06 -4.77
N LEU A 60 6.88 5.48 -4.30
CA LEU A 60 6.09 6.08 -3.21
C LEU A 60 6.93 6.29 -1.94
N ASN A 61 7.72 5.29 -1.54
CA ASN A 61 8.61 5.39 -0.39
C ASN A 61 9.68 6.47 -0.57
N GLU A 62 10.26 6.60 -1.77
CA GLU A 62 11.26 7.63 -2.06
C GLU A 62 10.66 9.04 -1.98
N LEU A 63 9.49 9.26 -2.56
CA LEU A 63 8.79 10.54 -2.52
C LEU A 63 8.33 10.91 -1.10
N LEU A 64 7.79 9.95 -0.34
CA LEU A 64 7.45 10.16 1.07
C LEU A 64 8.69 10.40 1.93
N THR A 65 9.85 9.82 1.60
CA THR A 65 11.10 10.14 2.29
C THR A 65 11.46 11.62 2.15
N ILE A 66 11.27 12.20 0.97
CA ILE A 66 11.51 13.62 0.74
C ILE A 66 10.50 14.45 1.52
N LYS A 67 9.20 14.15 1.37
CA LYS A 67 8.14 14.89 2.05
C LYS A 67 8.25 14.83 3.57
N ASN A 68 8.49 13.66 4.16
CA ASN A 68 8.65 13.51 5.60
C ASN A 68 9.89 14.26 6.13
N LYS A 69 10.97 14.36 5.35
CA LYS A 69 12.13 15.19 5.73
C LYS A 69 11.80 16.69 5.75
N GLU A 70 10.94 17.14 4.84
CA GLU A 70 10.52 18.55 4.75
C GLU A 70 9.48 18.91 5.82
N THR A 71 8.54 18.00 6.10
CA THR A 71 7.37 18.29 6.94
C THR A 71 7.50 17.79 8.37
N GLY A 72 8.32 16.75 8.61
CA GLY A 72 8.42 16.07 9.90
C GLY A 72 7.19 15.27 10.30
N TRP A 73 6.28 14.95 9.36
CA TRP A 73 5.02 14.26 9.66
C TRP A 73 5.16 12.74 9.82
N ASP A 74 6.29 12.17 9.37
CA ASP A 74 6.56 10.73 9.43
C ASP A 74 5.42 9.84 8.89
N THR A 75 4.76 10.30 7.82
CA THR A 75 3.62 9.59 7.21
C THR A 75 4.04 8.18 6.75
N PRO A 76 3.41 7.12 7.25
CA PRO A 76 3.78 5.74 6.93
C PRO A 76 3.08 5.20 5.67
N ILE A 77 3.61 4.11 5.13
CA ILE A 77 3.01 3.30 4.08
C ILE A 77 2.44 2.00 4.69
N HIS A 78 1.21 1.69 4.33
CA HIS A 78 0.64 0.35 4.46
C HIS A 78 0.59 -0.29 3.07
N VAL A 79 1.02 -1.55 2.94
CA VAL A 79 0.92 -2.27 1.67
C VAL A 79 -0.20 -3.31 1.75
N ASP A 80 -1.26 -3.08 0.98
CA ASP A 80 -2.29 -4.08 0.72
C ASP A 80 -1.77 -5.07 -0.32
N ALA A 81 -1.09 -6.10 0.16
CA ALA A 81 -0.54 -7.19 -0.63
C ALA A 81 -1.45 -8.43 -0.58
N ALA A 82 -2.77 -8.24 -0.48
CA ALA A 82 -3.72 -9.34 -0.32
C ALA A 82 -3.49 -10.48 -1.34
N SER A 83 -3.28 -10.14 -2.61
CA SER A 83 -2.90 -11.06 -3.69
C SER A 83 -1.38 -11.10 -3.88
N GLY A 84 -0.75 -9.95 -4.16
CA GLY A 84 0.65 -9.88 -4.58
C GLY A 84 1.66 -10.38 -3.54
N GLY A 85 1.30 -10.42 -2.26
CA GLY A 85 2.21 -10.82 -1.18
C GLY A 85 2.65 -12.29 -1.22
N PHE A 86 1.87 -13.17 -1.87
CA PHE A 86 2.27 -14.56 -2.15
C PHE A 86 2.68 -14.78 -3.62
N VAL A 87 2.90 -13.72 -4.39
CA VAL A 87 3.33 -13.78 -5.79
C VAL A 87 4.71 -13.14 -5.94
N ALA A 88 4.85 -11.87 -5.52
CA ALA A 88 6.06 -11.08 -5.72
C ALA A 88 7.31 -11.71 -5.11
N PRO A 89 7.29 -12.28 -3.88
CA PRO A 89 8.49 -12.93 -3.32
C PRO A 89 9.04 -14.10 -4.14
N PHE A 90 8.18 -14.78 -4.91
CA PHE A 90 8.55 -16.00 -5.63
C PHE A 90 8.88 -15.74 -7.10
N LEU A 91 8.20 -14.79 -7.74
CA LEU A 91 8.40 -14.48 -9.16
C LEU A 91 9.27 -13.24 -9.40
N TYR A 92 9.28 -12.30 -8.45
CA TYR A 92 9.97 -11.01 -8.57
C TYR A 92 10.75 -10.69 -7.28
N PRO A 93 11.69 -11.56 -6.85
CA PRO A 93 12.36 -11.43 -5.55
C PRO A 93 13.14 -10.11 -5.39
N ASP A 94 13.65 -9.57 -6.49
CA ASP A 94 14.41 -8.31 -6.51
C ASP A 94 13.52 -7.06 -6.47
N LEU A 95 12.21 -7.21 -6.66
CA LEU A 95 11.27 -6.09 -6.54
C LEU A 95 11.20 -5.65 -5.07
N GLU A 96 11.57 -4.40 -4.81
CA GLU A 96 11.48 -3.81 -3.48
C GLU A 96 10.08 -3.23 -3.26
N TRP A 97 9.29 -3.88 -2.42
CA TRP A 97 7.91 -3.46 -2.10
C TRP A 97 7.54 -3.67 -0.63
N ASP A 98 8.35 -4.45 0.10
CA ASP A 98 8.07 -4.92 1.46
C ASP A 98 8.85 -4.11 2.51
N PHE A 99 9.07 -4.68 3.69
CA PHE A 99 9.79 -4.08 4.80
C PHE A 99 11.26 -3.70 4.53
N ARG A 100 11.81 -4.01 3.34
CA ARG A 100 13.05 -3.38 2.85
C ARG A 100 12.91 -1.86 2.74
N LEU A 101 11.70 -1.36 2.45
CA LEU A 101 11.40 0.06 2.34
C LEU A 101 11.08 0.67 3.72
N PRO A 102 11.79 1.73 4.17
CA PRO A 102 11.72 2.22 5.55
C PRO A 102 10.35 2.77 5.98
N TRP A 103 9.56 3.29 5.03
CA TRP A 103 8.22 3.81 5.32
C TRP A 103 7.13 2.73 5.26
N VAL A 104 7.42 1.51 4.79
CA VAL A 104 6.48 0.40 4.88
C VAL A 104 6.44 -0.08 6.32
N LYS A 105 5.36 0.28 7.04
CA LYS A 105 5.19 -0.05 8.47
C LYS A 105 4.29 -1.25 8.71
N SER A 106 3.46 -1.59 7.75
CA SER A 106 2.61 -2.79 7.82
C SER A 106 2.25 -3.31 6.44
N ILE A 107 2.01 -4.62 6.38
CA ILE A 107 1.64 -5.34 5.16
C ILE A 107 0.52 -6.31 5.53
N ASN A 108 -0.55 -6.37 4.73
CA ASN A 108 -1.54 -7.45 4.80
C ASN A 108 -1.41 -8.42 3.64
N VAL A 109 -1.68 -9.71 3.88
CA VAL A 109 -1.76 -10.75 2.84
C VAL A 109 -2.95 -11.67 3.08
N SER A 110 -3.54 -12.19 2.01
CA SER A 110 -4.64 -13.18 2.10
C SER A 110 -4.11 -14.57 1.74
N GLY A 111 -3.92 -15.43 2.75
CA GLY A 111 -3.45 -16.80 2.51
C GLY A 111 -4.43 -17.62 1.66
N HIS A 112 -5.71 -17.27 1.70
CA HIS A 112 -6.74 -17.89 0.85
C HIS A 112 -6.77 -17.42 -0.61
N LYS A 113 -5.83 -16.55 -1.01
CA LYS A 113 -5.60 -16.19 -2.41
C LYS A 113 -4.42 -17.01 -2.94
N TYR A 114 -3.29 -16.37 -3.23
CA TYR A 114 -2.08 -17.04 -3.71
C TYR A 114 -1.27 -17.74 -2.63
N GLY A 115 -1.69 -17.67 -1.36
CA GLY A 115 -1.11 -18.46 -0.26
C GLY A 115 -1.57 -19.92 -0.23
N LEU A 116 -2.49 -20.32 -1.12
CA LEU A 116 -2.94 -21.70 -1.32
C LEU A 116 -3.60 -22.36 -0.10
N VAL A 117 -4.25 -21.56 0.76
CA VAL A 117 -5.04 -22.04 1.91
C VAL A 117 -6.54 -21.89 1.62
N TYR A 118 -7.40 -22.61 2.33
CA TYR A 118 -8.84 -22.41 2.26
C TYR A 118 -9.27 -20.98 2.69
N PRO A 119 -10.45 -20.50 2.25
CA PRO A 119 -11.03 -19.22 2.68
C PRO A 119 -10.98 -18.97 4.19
N ALA A 120 -10.93 -17.68 4.56
CA ALA A 120 -10.83 -17.17 5.94
C ALA A 120 -9.43 -17.20 6.59
N ASN A 121 -8.37 -17.54 5.85
CA ASN A 121 -7.00 -17.31 6.29
C ASN A 121 -6.47 -15.94 5.80
N PHE A 122 -6.10 -15.05 6.72
CA PHE A 122 -5.42 -13.78 6.44
C PHE A 122 -4.29 -13.53 7.44
N HIS A 123 -3.30 -12.76 7.02
CA HIS A 123 -2.17 -12.38 7.87
C HIS A 123 -1.90 -10.87 7.74
N ILE A 124 -1.55 -10.23 8.85
CA ILE A 124 -1.07 -8.84 8.89
C ILE A 124 0.21 -8.84 9.72
N GLU A 125 1.25 -8.19 9.19
CA GLU A 125 2.51 -8.01 9.88
C GLU A 125 2.81 -6.53 10.09
N PHE A 126 3.37 -6.21 11.25
CA PHE A 126 3.76 -4.87 11.65
C PHE A 126 5.27 -4.81 11.87
N LEU A 127 5.92 -3.81 11.30
CA LEU A 127 7.34 -3.56 11.52
C LEU A 127 7.50 -2.67 12.77
N GLN A 128 8.04 -3.23 13.85
CA GLN A 128 8.46 -2.48 15.03
C GLN A 128 9.88 -1.94 14.79
N ARG A 129 10.01 -0.75 14.21
CA ARG A 129 11.28 -0.02 14.09
C ARG A 129 11.10 1.44 14.43
#